data_AF-A0A371J313-F1
#
_entry.id   AF-A0A371J313-F1
#
_cell.length_a   1.000
_cell.length_b   1.000
_cell.length_c   1.000
_cell.angle_alpha   90.00
_cell.angle_beta   90.00
_cell.angle_gamma   90.00
#
_symmetry.space_group_name_H-M   'P 1'
#
loop_
_entity.id
_entity.type
_entity.pdbx_description
1 polymer ?
#
loop_
_entity_poly.entity_id
_entity_poly.type
_entity_poly.pdbx_seq_one_letter_code
_entity_poly.pdbx_strand_id
1 'polypeptide(L)'
;MNGENIAVLIIGILVNTIFILMGMVLKSGYGADFITLFNEKKHDRAKASKIAGNNLVMMGSLSILNTMIYCFLNIIKISESMYSWIGGCIVIFFIIRIVVQLNKTARIEAK
;
A
#
# COMPACT_ATOMS: atom_id res chain seq x y z
N MET A 1 -9.46 4.62 -26.78
CA MET A 1 -9.13 3.77 -25.63
C MET A 1 -9.95 2.49 -25.78
N ASN A 2 -9.32 1.31 -25.82
CA ASN A 2 -10.06 0.05 -25.97
C ASN A 2 -10.85 -0.25 -24.67
N GLY A 3 -11.95 -1.00 -24.77
CA GLY A 3 -12.80 -1.34 -23.61
C GLY A 3 -12.04 -2.03 -22.49
N GLU A 4 -11.00 -2.79 -22.82
CA GLU A 4 -10.09 -3.46 -21.88
C GLU A 4 -9.34 -2.46 -20.97
N ASN A 5 -8.85 -1.35 -21.53
CA ASN A 5 -8.15 -0.31 -20.76
C ASN A 5 -9.08 0.40 -19.78
N ILE A 6 -10.36 0.55 -20.14
CA ILE A 6 -11.38 1.13 -19.25
C ILE A 6 -11.67 0.16 -18.10
N ALA A 7 -11.82 -1.14 -18.39
CA ALA A 7 -12.06 -2.15 -17.37
C ALA A 7 -10.89 -2.24 -16.37
N VAL A 8 -9.64 -2.24 -16.86
CA VAL A 8 -8.44 -2.25 -16.01
C VAL A 8 -8.38 -0.99 -15.13
N LEU A 9 -8.71 0.18 -15.67
CA LEU A 9 -8.73 1.41 -14.90
C LEU A 9 -9.78 1.37 -13.78
N ILE A 10 -11.00 0.92 -14.08
CA ILE A 10 -12.09 0.84 -13.10
C ILE A 10 -11.74 -0.17 -12.00
N ILE A 11 -11.32 -1.38 -12.37
CA ILE A 11 -10.96 -2.44 -11.41
C ILE A 11 -9.75 -1.99 -10.57
N GLY A 12 -8.74 -1.41 -11.22
CA GLY A 12 -7.55 -0.90 -10.55
C GLY A 12 -7.87 0.20 -9.54
N ILE A 13 -8.73 1.16 -9.90
CA ILE A 13 -9.17 2.19 -8.95
C ILE A 13 -9.91 1.56 -7.78
N LEU A 14 -10.88 0.67 -8.03
CA LEU A 14 -11.68 0.03 -6.97
C LEU A 14 -10.82 -0.76 -5.98
N VAL A 15 -9.92 -1.61 -6.48
CA VAL A 15 -9.02 -2.41 -5.64
C VAL A 15 -8.10 -1.50 -4.81
N ASN A 16 -7.57 -0.44 -5.42
CA ASN A 16 -6.68 0.47 -4.70
C ASN A 16 -7.42 1.36 -3.69
N THR A 17 -8.68 1.72 -3.95
CA THR A 17 -9.54 2.38 -2.96
C THR A 17 -9.76 1.50 -1.73
N ILE A 18 -9.89 0.17 -1.88
CA ILE A 18 -9.98 -0.75 -0.75
C ILE A 18 -8.71 -0.67 0.12
N PHE A 19 -7.52 -0.60 -0.47
CA PHE A 19 -6.29 -0.41 0.29
C PHE A 19 -6.24 0.92 1.06
N ILE A 20 -6.76 2.00 0.47
CA ILE A 20 -6.86 3.29 1.15
C ILE A 20 -7.82 3.20 2.33
N LEU A 21 -9.02 2.63 2.14
CA LEU A 21 -10.01 2.42 3.20
C LEU A 21 -9.42 1.58 4.35
N MET A 22 -8.77 0.47 4.02
CA MET A 22 -8.11 -0.40 4.99
C MET A 22 -7.01 0.36 5.76
N GLY A 23 -6.22 1.17 5.06
CA GLY A 23 -5.21 2.02 5.68
C GLY A 23 -5.80 3.08 6.63
N MET A 24 -6.94 3.67 6.29
CA MET A 24 -7.65 4.61 7.17
C MET A 24 -8.20 3.91 8.42
N VAL A 25 -8.78 2.73 8.28
CA VAL A 25 -9.23 1.91 9.41
C VAL A 25 -8.07 1.54 10.32
N LEU A 26 -6.95 1.07 9.75
CA LEU A 26 -5.74 0.77 10.53
C LEU A 26 -5.22 2.00 11.27
N LYS A 27 -5.20 3.16 10.62
CA LYS A 27 -4.75 4.43 11.22
C LYS A 27 -5.58 4.87 12.43
N SER A 28 -6.84 4.43 12.53
CA SER A 28 -7.73 4.75 13.66
C SER A 28 -7.37 4.02 14.97
N GLY A 29 -6.38 3.11 14.95
CA GLY A 29 -5.81 2.50 16.15
C GLY A 29 -6.33 1.09 16.49
N TYR A 30 -7.33 0.60 15.77
CA TYR A 30 -7.98 -0.69 16.03
C TYR A 30 -7.36 -1.88 15.29
N GLY A 31 -6.33 -1.66 14.48
CA GLY A 31 -5.90 -2.66 13.50
C GLY A 31 -4.50 -3.24 13.64
N ALA A 32 -3.70 -2.83 14.65
CA ALA A 32 -2.33 -3.35 14.80
C ALA A 32 -2.26 -4.87 14.88
N ASP A 33 -3.30 -5.53 15.40
CA ASP A 33 -3.33 -6.98 15.57
C ASP A 33 -3.46 -7.72 14.23
N PHE A 34 -3.93 -7.04 13.17
CA PHE A 34 -3.92 -7.59 11.80
C PHE A 34 -2.53 -7.55 11.16
N ILE A 35 -1.57 -6.87 11.76
CA ILE A 35 -0.19 -6.81 11.27
C ILE A 35 0.52 -8.08 11.77
N THR A 36 0.84 -9.01 10.86
CA THR A 36 1.45 -10.31 11.20
C THR A 36 2.75 -10.21 12.02
N LEU A 37 3.46 -9.09 11.92
CA LEU A 37 4.73 -8.83 12.63
C LEU A 37 4.56 -7.98 13.90
N PHE A 38 3.32 -7.63 14.26
CA PHE A 38 3.04 -6.90 15.49
C PHE A 38 3.23 -7.82 16.70
N ASN A 39 3.78 -7.25 17.77
CA ASN A 39 3.98 -7.94 19.04
C ASN A 39 3.81 -6.90 20.14
N GLU A 40 2.76 -7.04 20.93
CA GLU A 40 2.41 -6.10 22.00
C GLU A 40 3.52 -5.92 23.05
N LYS A 41 4.39 -6.92 23.24
CA LYS A 41 5.54 -6.84 24.16
C LYS A 41 6.69 -6.00 23.59
N LYS A 42 6.74 -5.83 22.27
CA LYS A 42 7.82 -5.12 21.58
C LYS A 42 7.38 -3.80 20.99
N HIS A 43 6.10 -3.66 20.63
CA HIS A 43 5.60 -2.57 19.82
C HIS A 43 4.39 -1.88 20.47
N ASP A 44 4.39 -0.56 20.42
CA ASP A 44 3.27 0.31 20.74
C ASP A 44 2.17 0.15 19.67
N ARG A 45 0.99 -0.29 20.09
CA ARG A 45 -0.17 -0.57 19.24
C ARG A 45 -0.63 0.64 18.43
N ALA A 46 -0.65 1.82 19.04
CA ALA A 46 -1.11 3.04 18.39
C ALA A 46 -0.10 3.50 17.32
N LYS A 47 1.19 3.43 17.64
CA LYS A 47 2.26 3.75 16.67
C LYS A 47 2.29 2.75 15.52
N ALA A 48 2.20 1.45 15.81
CA ALA A 48 2.19 0.39 14.80
C ALA A 48 1.01 0.53 13.83
N SER A 49 -0.20 0.72 14.39
CA SER A 49 -1.43 0.98 13.64
C SER A 49 -1.31 2.20 12.71
N LYS A 50 -0.78 3.31 13.24
CA LYS A 50 -0.60 4.55 12.48
C LYS A 50 0.43 4.40 11.34
N ILE A 51 1.53 3.68 11.60
CA ILE A 51 2.58 3.40 10.60
C ILE A 51 2.03 2.53 9.48
N ALA A 52 1.40 1.40 9.81
CA ALA A 52 0.84 0.50 8.80
C ALA A 52 -0.27 1.20 8.01
N GLY A 53 -1.17 1.92 8.70
CA GLY A 53 -2.26 2.66 8.07
C GLY A 53 -1.76 3.73 7.09
N ASN A 54 -0.79 4.57 7.49
CA ASN A 54 -0.22 5.58 6.61
C ASN A 54 0.46 4.96 5.39
N ASN A 55 1.18 3.84 5.54
CA ASN A 55 1.84 3.18 4.42
C ASN A 55 0.83 2.54 3.46
N LEU A 56 -0.26 1.96 3.96
CA LEU A 56 -1.33 1.41 3.11
C LEU A 56 -2.08 2.49 2.35
N VAL A 57 -2.41 3.63 2.98
CA VAL A 57 -3.00 4.78 2.29
C VAL A 57 -2.07 5.28 1.19
N MET A 58 -0.77 5.43 1.50
CA MET A 58 0.22 5.89 0.52
C MET A 58 0.40 4.90 -0.63
N MET A 59 0.42 3.59 -0.34
CA MET A 59 0.50 2.53 -1.33
C MET A 59 -0.73 2.55 -2.26
N GLY A 60 -1.95 2.58 -1.70
CA GLY A 60 -3.18 2.64 -2.49
C GLY A 60 -3.22 3.87 -3.40
N SER A 61 -2.87 5.06 -2.88
CA SER A 61 -2.83 6.29 -3.68
C SER A 61 -1.79 6.23 -4.82
N LEU A 62 -0.59 5.70 -4.55
CA LEU A 62 0.44 5.55 -5.58
C LEU A 62 0.06 4.48 -6.61
N SER A 63 -0.60 3.41 -6.20
CA SER A 63 -1.09 2.38 -7.11
C SER A 63 -2.22 2.89 -8.02
N ILE A 64 -3.07 3.81 -7.55
CA ILE A 64 -4.04 4.52 -8.41
C ILE A 64 -3.29 5.33 -9.46
N LEU A 65 -2.30 6.13 -9.05
CA LEU A 65 -1.49 6.91 -9.98
C LEU A 65 -0.76 6.02 -11.00
N ASN A 66 -0.23 4.89 -10.55
CA ASN A 66 0.41 3.88 -11.41
C ASN A 66 -0.59 3.28 -12.41
N THR A 67 -1.82 2.99 -11.99
CA THR A 67 -2.89 2.51 -12.88
C THR A 67 -3.25 3.54 -13.94
N MET A 68 -3.30 4.82 -13.59
CA MET A 68 -3.51 5.89 -14.56
C MET A 68 -2.36 5.96 -15.57
N ILE A 69 -1.11 5.91 -15.08
CA ILE A 69 0.10 5.88 -15.93
C ILE A 69 0.04 4.70 -16.89
N TYR A 70 -0.31 3.49 -16.44
CA TYR A 70 -0.46 2.32 -17.30
C TYR A 70 -1.42 2.54 -18.45
N CYS A 71 -2.62 3.08 -18.17
CA CYS A 71 -3.59 3.35 -19.20
C CYS A 71 -3.06 4.36 -20.23
N PHE A 72 -2.27 5.36 -19.80
CA PHE A 72 -1.55 6.26 -20.72
C PHE A 72 -0.44 5.56 -21.51
N LEU A 73 0.37 4.71 -20.86
CA LEU A 73 1.47 3.98 -21.50
C LEU A 73 0.98 2.95 -22.51
N ASN A 74 -0.18 2.33 -22.27
CA ASN A 74 -0.80 1.39 -23.20
C ASN A 74 -1.31 2.12 -24.46
N ILE A 75 -1.69 3.40 -24.36
CA ILE A 75 -2.00 4.22 -25.55
C ILE A 75 -0.76 4.41 -26.44
N ILE A 76 0.43 4.52 -25.85
CA ILE A 76 1.70 4.69 -26.59
C ILE A 76 2.45 3.35 -26.84
N LYS A 77 1.79 2.20 -26.64
CA LYS A 77 2.30 0.84 -26.93
C LYS A 77 3.62 0.47 -26.23
N ILE A 78 3.84 0.94 -24.99
CA ILE A 78 4.93 0.44 -24.15
C ILE A 78 4.60 -0.96 -23.63
N SER A 79 5.61 -1.83 -23.44
CA SER A 79 5.37 -3.23 -23.07
C SER A 79 4.69 -3.37 -21.70
N GLU A 80 3.66 -4.22 -21.66
CA GLU A 80 2.89 -4.51 -20.43
C GLU A 80 3.75 -5.17 -19.35
N SER A 81 4.80 -5.89 -19.74
CA SER A 81 5.76 -6.49 -18.84
C SER A 81 6.41 -5.44 -17.93
N MET A 82 6.85 -4.31 -18.49
CA MET A 82 7.53 -3.27 -17.72
C MET A 82 6.62 -2.68 -16.63
N TYR A 83 5.32 -2.57 -16.91
CA TYR A 83 4.34 -2.09 -15.95
C TYR A 83 4.13 -3.04 -14.76
N SER A 84 3.98 -4.34 -15.03
CA SER A 84 3.80 -5.35 -13.97
C SER A 84 4.99 -5.36 -13.01
N TRP A 85 6.22 -5.19 -13.53
CA TRP A 85 7.42 -5.10 -12.71
C TRP A 85 7.44 -3.87 -11.82
N ILE A 86 7.08 -2.70 -12.34
CA ILE A 86 7.01 -1.45 -11.57
C ILE A 86 5.97 -1.58 -10.44
N GLY A 87 4.78 -2.11 -10.75
CA GLY A 87 3.74 -2.33 -9.74
C GLY A 87 4.19 -3.28 -8.62
N GLY A 88 4.83 -4.40 -8.98
CA GLY A 88 5.37 -5.35 -8.00
C GLY A 88 6.45 -4.72 -7.10
N CYS A 89 7.37 -3.94 -7.68
CA CYS A 89 8.41 -3.23 -6.93
C CYS A 89 7.82 -2.23 -5.92
N ILE A 90 6.76 -1.51 -6.28
CA ILE A 90 6.06 -0.59 -5.37
C ILE A 90 5.54 -1.35 -4.14
N VAL A 91 4.84 -2.47 -4.35
CA VAL A 91 4.27 -3.27 -3.25
C VAL A 91 5.36 -3.78 -2.31
N ILE A 92 6.43 -4.36 -2.87
CA ILE A 92 7.56 -4.89 -2.07
C ILE A 92 8.22 -3.77 -1.26
N PHE A 93 8.46 -2.62 -1.88
CA PHE A 93 9.04 -1.45 -1.20
C PHE A 93 8.20 -1.02 0.00
N PHE A 94 6.86 -0.97 -0.14
CA PHE A 94 5.97 -0.60 0.95
C PHE A 94 5.93 -1.65 2.07
N ILE A 95 5.96 -2.94 1.74
CA ILE A 95 6.07 -4.02 2.73
C ILE A 95 7.35 -3.84 3.56
N ILE A 96 8.50 -3.68 2.89
CA ILE A 96 9.79 -3.47 3.57
C ILE A 96 9.73 -2.23 4.46
N ARG A 97 9.17 -1.13 3.97
CA ARG A 97 9.04 0.12 4.73
C ARG A 97 8.19 -0.05 5.99
N ILE A 98 7.08 -0.78 5.90
CA ILE A 98 6.23 -1.12 7.06
C ILE A 98 7.05 -1.90 8.09
N VAL A 99 7.75 -2.97 7.68
CA VAL A 99 8.56 -3.79 8.59
C VAL A 99 9.64 -2.98 9.29
N VAL A 100 10.38 -2.15 8.55
CA VAL A 100 11.47 -1.32 9.09
C VAL A 100 10.92 -0.29 10.07
N GLN A 101 9.82 0.40 9.74
CA GLN A 101 9.22 1.42 10.60
C GLN A 101 8.59 0.83 11.86
N LEU A 102 7.97 -0.36 11.77
CA LEU A 102 7.50 -1.09 12.94
C LEU A 102 8.65 -1.42 13.90
N ASN A 103 9.75 -1.97 13.39
CA ASN A 103 10.88 -2.37 14.21
C ASN A 103 11.68 -1.19 14.80
N LYS A 104 11.70 -0.03 14.14
CA LYS A 104 12.45 1.15 14.63
C LYS A 104 11.60 2.12 15.45
N THR A 105 10.39 2.43 14.98
CA THR A 105 9.60 3.57 15.48
C THR A 105 8.43 3.13 16.37
N ALA A 106 7.88 1.93 16.12
CA ALA A 106 6.84 1.40 16.99
C ALA A 106 7.40 0.71 18.23
N ARG A 107 8.72 0.51 18.36
CA ARG A 107 9.28 -0.14 19.56
C ARG A 107 8.92 0.60 20.85
N ILE A 108 8.59 -0.17 21.87
CA ILE A 108 8.45 0.33 23.25
C ILE A 108 9.87 0.66 23.73
N GLU A 109 10.17 1.94 23.91
CA GLU A 109 11.42 2.37 24.53
C GLU A 109 11.39 1.93 25.99
N ALA A 110 12.33 1.06 26.39
CA ALA A 110 12.53 0.75 27.80
C ALA A 110 13.01 2.03 28.49
N LYS A 111 12.17 2.58 29.37
CA LYS A 111 12.55 3.65 30.30
C LYS A 111 13.36 3.07 31.45
#